data_AF-A0A0F9AX05-F1
#
_entry.id   AF-A0A0F9AX05-F1
#
_cell.length_a   1.000
_cell.length_b   1.000
_cell.length_c   1.000
_cell.angle_alpha   90.00
_cell.angle_beta   90.00
_cell.angle_gamma   90.00
#
_symmetry.space_group_name_H-M   'P 1'
#
loop_
_entity.id
_entity.type
_entity.pdbx_description
1 polymer ?
#
loop_
_entity_poly.entity_id
_entity_poly.type
_entity_poly.pdbx_seq_one_letter_code
_entity_poly.pdbx_strand_id
1 'polypeptide(L)'
;MSYNGGSSTVTGVDFEAWIVAEFLSKAILDDSISVKPQAKIIKNINGKEDKPLIEDVVVFRKDNIEFYDCKYRAPKAGQWTFARLKEHGVLDRLKKQYLKTPSYKLFFATGSPCPLIDEGFRRSASSETVFEARTGIKKGGYEIEWDKTKEYLGFTDKEMIGFTKRVELHQVNLKNLKEGIIPRLMDKITQVDSLPVLLKNLAEEAAGRGERITQGKIIDYLKKNGITPRSPLGTDEIIRDFKIASATLSNIKSTIGRKHHIPRDKTRRLIEWVETTSDEKKAACLIGAMGIGKTVITHDLCKELQNKSIPVLGIKTDH
;
A
#
# COMPACT_ATOMS: atom_id res chain seq x y z
N MET A 1 -23.96 -8.68 25.70
CA MET A 1 -24.31 -9.72 24.71
C MET A 1 -23.16 -10.72 24.68
N SER A 2 -23.45 -11.99 24.98
CA SER A 2 -22.47 -13.08 24.97
C SER A 2 -22.18 -13.54 23.53
N TYR A 3 -20.92 -13.55 23.11
CA TYR A 3 -20.51 -14.18 21.85
C TYR A 3 -20.17 -15.64 22.13
N ASN A 4 -21.11 -16.56 21.84
CA ASN A 4 -20.77 -17.97 21.70
C ASN A 4 -19.98 -18.11 20.39
N GLY A 5 -18.67 -18.33 20.50
CA GLY A 5 -17.73 -18.30 19.39
C GLY A 5 -17.92 -19.47 18.41
N GLY A 6 -18.74 -19.26 17.38
CA GLY A 6 -18.70 -20.06 16.16
C GLY A 6 -17.50 -19.68 15.29
N SER A 7 -17.14 -20.54 14.31
CA SER A 7 -15.98 -20.27 13.43
C SER A 7 -16.08 -18.93 12.69
N SER A 8 -17.31 -18.46 12.42
CA SER A 8 -17.58 -17.15 11.83
C SER A 8 -17.11 -15.97 12.69
N THR A 9 -17.20 -16.07 14.02
CA THR A 9 -16.71 -15.04 14.95
C THR A 9 -15.19 -14.98 14.92
N VAL A 10 -14.53 -16.15 14.92
CA VAL A 10 -13.06 -16.25 14.87
C VAL A 10 -12.50 -15.70 13.54
N THR A 11 -13.15 -16.01 12.41
CA THR A 11 -12.77 -15.45 11.10
C THR A 11 -13.06 -13.96 10.96
N GLY A 12 -14.06 -13.46 11.69
CA GLY A 12 -14.33 -12.02 11.80
C GLY A 12 -13.16 -11.32 12.46
N VAL A 13 -12.86 -11.69 13.71
CA VAL A 13 -11.74 -11.13 14.50
C VAL A 13 -10.42 -11.11 13.73
N ASP A 14 -10.15 -12.19 12.96
CA ASP A 14 -8.96 -12.28 12.12
C ASP A 14 -8.93 -11.16 11.07
N PHE A 15 -10.05 -10.89 10.39
CA PHE A 15 -10.14 -9.86 9.34
C PHE A 15 -9.81 -8.47 9.85
N GLU A 16 -10.34 -8.05 11.00
CA GLU A 16 -10.07 -6.69 11.51
C GLU A 16 -8.59 -6.49 11.84
N ALA A 17 -7.92 -7.51 12.41
CA ALA A 17 -6.48 -7.47 12.63
C ALA A 17 -5.69 -7.40 11.32
N TRP A 18 -6.14 -8.09 10.26
CA TRP A 18 -5.53 -8.01 8.92
C TRP A 18 -5.69 -6.64 8.25
N ILE A 19 -6.80 -5.93 8.48
CA ILE A 19 -6.96 -4.54 8.04
C ILE A 19 -5.89 -3.65 8.69
N VAL A 20 -5.68 -3.79 9.99
CA VAL A 20 -4.64 -3.03 10.70
C VAL A 20 -3.26 -3.39 10.15
N ALA A 21 -2.94 -4.68 10.00
CA ALA A 21 -1.67 -5.14 9.46
C ALA A 21 -1.37 -4.56 8.06
N GLU A 22 -2.40 -4.48 7.20
CA GLU A 22 -2.30 -3.82 5.90
C GLU A 22 -1.91 -2.34 6.03
N PHE A 23 -2.51 -1.58 6.95
CA PHE A 23 -2.12 -0.19 7.18
C PHE A 23 -0.72 -0.07 7.81
N LEU A 24 -0.34 -0.97 8.72
CA LEU A 24 1.00 -0.99 9.29
C LEU A 24 2.06 -1.21 8.21
N SER A 25 1.80 -2.09 7.25
CA SER A 25 2.72 -2.31 6.14
C SER A 25 2.92 -1.07 5.26
N LYS A 26 1.89 -0.21 5.14
CA LYS A 26 2.00 1.10 4.48
C LYS A 26 2.78 2.09 5.34
N ALA A 27 2.55 2.10 6.65
CA ALA A 27 3.25 2.95 7.60
C ALA A 27 4.75 2.62 7.72
N ILE A 28 5.18 1.41 7.37
CA ILE A 28 6.61 1.09 7.22
C ILE A 28 7.25 1.96 6.12
N LEU A 29 6.53 2.28 5.06
CA LEU A 29 7.02 3.02 3.90
C LEU A 29 6.81 4.54 4.00
N ASP A 30 5.95 4.99 4.91
CA ASP A 30 5.53 6.38 5.03
C ASP A 30 5.33 6.72 6.52
N ASP A 31 6.25 7.53 7.05
CA ASP A 31 6.30 7.93 8.46
C ASP A 31 5.17 8.88 8.87
N SER A 32 4.48 9.48 7.90
CA SER A 32 3.28 10.29 8.13
C SER A 32 2.06 9.44 8.47
N ILE A 33 2.10 8.13 8.20
CA ILE A 33 1.04 7.19 8.53
C ILE A 33 1.25 6.62 9.93
N SER A 34 0.18 6.62 10.71
CA SER A 34 0.13 5.87 11.98
C SER A 34 -1.27 5.34 12.23
N VAL A 35 -1.36 4.26 12.99
CA VAL A 35 -2.59 3.46 13.08
C VAL A 35 -2.93 3.26 14.55
N LYS A 36 -4.19 3.47 14.91
CA LYS A 36 -4.72 3.18 16.25
C LYS A 36 -5.90 2.21 16.13
N PRO A 37 -5.70 0.90 16.41
CA PRO A 37 -6.80 -0.03 16.56
C PRO A 37 -7.65 0.36 17.77
N GLN A 38 -8.98 0.27 17.64
CA GLN A 38 -9.94 0.46 18.71
C GLN A 38 -10.60 -0.88 19.00
N ALA A 39 -10.33 -1.42 20.19
CA ALA A 39 -10.87 -2.69 20.61
C ALA A 39 -11.89 -2.57 21.73
N LYS A 40 -12.80 -3.54 21.77
CA LYS A 40 -13.58 -3.85 22.96
C LYS A 40 -12.98 -5.07 23.65
N ILE A 41 -12.88 -4.98 24.97
CA ILE A 41 -12.50 -6.12 25.80
C ILE A 41 -13.74 -7.00 25.97
N ILE A 42 -13.68 -8.23 25.48
CA ILE A 42 -14.72 -9.22 25.69
C ILE A 42 -14.30 -10.12 26.83
N LYS A 43 -15.06 -10.08 27.93
CA LYS A 43 -14.87 -11.00 29.05
C LYS A 43 -15.26 -12.40 28.62
N ASN A 44 -14.32 -13.34 28.66
CA ASN A 44 -14.60 -14.74 28.37
C ASN A 44 -15.32 -15.38 29.57
N ILE A 45 -16.41 -16.10 29.31
CA ILE A 45 -17.28 -16.69 30.36
C ILE A 45 -16.54 -17.80 31.11
N ASN A 46 -15.45 -18.34 30.54
CA ASN A 46 -14.69 -19.47 31.10
C ASN A 46 -13.37 -19.07 31.80
N GLY A 47 -13.17 -17.79 32.16
CA GLY A 47 -12.02 -17.36 32.96
C GLY A 47 -10.65 -17.41 32.27
N LYS A 48 -10.58 -17.74 30.98
CA LYS A 48 -9.36 -17.67 30.17
C LYS A 48 -9.34 -16.36 29.38
N GLU A 49 -8.48 -15.46 29.85
CA GLU A 49 -7.98 -14.20 29.27
C GLU A 49 -8.93 -13.35 28.43
N ASP A 50 -9.00 -12.07 28.81
CA ASP A 50 -9.65 -11.02 28.05
C ASP A 50 -8.95 -10.83 26.70
N LYS A 51 -9.57 -11.29 25.60
CA LYS A 51 -9.03 -11.05 24.25
C LYS A 51 -9.57 -9.73 23.69
N PRO A 52 -8.72 -8.78 23.28
CA PRO A 52 -9.17 -7.58 22.61
C PRO A 52 -9.76 -7.93 21.24
N LEU A 53 -11.02 -7.52 21.01
CA LEU A 53 -11.65 -7.57 19.70
C LEU A 53 -11.52 -6.21 19.03
N ILE A 54 -10.71 -6.11 17.97
CA ILE A 54 -10.64 -4.91 17.14
C ILE A 54 -12.00 -4.73 16.45
N GLU A 55 -12.67 -3.62 16.68
CA GLU A 55 -13.92 -3.29 16.00
C GLU A 55 -13.72 -2.21 14.95
N ASP A 56 -12.92 -1.19 15.29
CA ASP A 56 -12.69 -0.02 14.46
C ASP A 56 -11.20 0.30 14.37
N VAL A 57 -10.80 1.04 13.33
CA VAL A 57 -9.42 1.46 13.13
C VAL A 57 -9.39 2.95 12.81
N VAL A 58 -8.51 3.69 13.48
CA VAL A 58 -8.22 5.09 13.12
C VAL A 58 -6.85 5.16 12.46
N VAL A 59 -6.81 5.65 11.23
CA VAL A 59 -5.58 5.89 10.48
C VAL A 59 -5.34 7.39 10.43
N PHE A 60 -4.18 7.81 10.90
CA PHE A 60 -3.73 9.19 10.85
C PHE A 60 -2.77 9.33 9.68
N ARG A 61 -3.00 10.30 8.80
CA ARG A 61 -2.05 10.75 7.78
C ARG A 61 -1.75 12.22 7.99
N LYS A 62 -0.83 12.78 7.19
CA LYS A 62 -0.43 14.19 7.27
C LYS A 62 -1.61 15.16 7.19
N ASP A 63 -2.51 14.94 6.23
CA ASP A 63 -3.57 15.91 5.88
C ASP A 63 -4.98 15.46 6.26
N ASN A 64 -5.15 14.21 6.69
CA ASN A 64 -6.47 13.68 7.04
C ASN A 64 -6.40 12.61 8.14
N ILE A 65 -7.56 12.39 8.75
CA ILE A 65 -7.79 11.27 9.68
C ILE A 65 -8.92 10.44 9.11
N GLU A 66 -8.70 9.14 9.06
CA GLU A 66 -9.62 8.16 8.50
C GLU A 66 -10.11 7.24 9.63
N PHE A 67 -11.41 7.04 9.71
CA PHE A 67 -12.04 6.10 10.62
C PHE A 67 -12.63 4.94 9.82
N TYR A 68 -12.29 3.71 10.17
CA TYR A 68 -12.78 2.50 9.52
C TYR A 68 -13.61 1.67 10.50
N ASP A 69 -14.92 1.54 10.24
CA ASP A 69 -15.76 0.51 10.89
C ASP A 69 -15.54 -0.80 10.14
N CYS A 70 -14.93 -1.79 10.79
CA CYS A 70 -14.48 -3.00 10.13
C CYS A 70 -15.46 -4.16 10.41
N LYS A 71 -15.97 -4.80 9.36
CA LYS A 71 -16.81 -6.01 9.47
C LYS A 71 -16.49 -6.97 8.34
N TYR A 72 -16.05 -8.19 8.66
CA TYR A 72 -15.59 -9.12 7.62
C TYR A 72 -16.61 -9.41 6.51
N ARG A 73 -17.78 -9.95 6.85
CA ARG A 73 -18.79 -10.33 5.85
C ARG A 73 -20.19 -10.00 6.35
N ALA A 74 -21.08 -9.71 5.43
CA ALA A 74 -22.49 -9.59 5.73
C ALA A 74 -23.03 -10.95 6.25
N PRO A 75 -23.96 -10.95 7.21
CA PRO A 75 -24.59 -12.18 7.70
C PRO A 75 -25.14 -13.03 6.56
N LYS A 76 -25.01 -14.36 6.70
CA LYS A 76 -25.49 -15.36 5.71
C LYS A 76 -24.89 -15.19 4.30
N ALA A 77 -23.62 -14.78 4.21
CA ALA A 77 -22.82 -14.73 2.98
C ALA A 77 -23.46 -13.95 1.80
N GLY A 78 -24.15 -12.85 2.10
CA GLY A 78 -24.77 -11.98 1.09
C GLY A 78 -24.11 -10.60 1.03
N GLN A 79 -24.95 -9.59 0.79
CA GLN A 79 -24.58 -8.17 0.79
C GLN A 79 -25.05 -7.47 2.07
N TRP A 80 -24.44 -6.32 2.38
CA TRP A 80 -24.90 -5.43 3.43
C TRP A 80 -26.12 -4.63 2.94
N THR A 81 -27.28 -4.95 3.52
CA THR A 81 -28.52 -4.19 3.32
C THR A 81 -28.71 -3.18 4.44
N PHE A 82 -29.60 -2.21 4.27
CA PHE A 82 -29.97 -1.26 5.34
C PHE A 82 -30.28 -1.97 6.67
N ALA A 83 -31.10 -3.03 6.65
CA ALA A 83 -31.46 -3.78 7.85
C ALA A 83 -30.24 -4.38 8.56
N ARG A 84 -29.28 -4.93 7.81
CA ARG A 84 -28.04 -5.52 8.36
C ARG A 84 -27.09 -4.46 8.91
N LEU A 85 -26.96 -3.32 8.23
CA LEU A 85 -26.16 -2.20 8.70
C LEU A 85 -26.72 -1.62 10.01
N LYS A 86 -28.05 -1.56 10.13
CA LYS A 86 -28.76 -1.18 11.37
C LYS A 86 -28.58 -2.20 12.47
N GLU A 87 -28.85 -3.48 12.21
CA GLU A 87 -28.72 -4.58 13.19
C GLU A 87 -27.32 -4.66 13.81
N HIS A 88 -26.28 -4.44 12.99
CA HIS A 88 -24.88 -4.44 13.44
C HIS A 88 -24.37 -3.07 13.91
N GLY A 89 -25.25 -2.06 13.99
CA GLY A 89 -24.93 -0.71 14.47
C GLY A 89 -23.86 0.02 13.66
N VAL A 90 -23.65 -0.35 12.39
CA VAL A 90 -22.65 0.28 11.52
C VAL A 90 -23.03 1.74 11.25
N LEU A 91 -24.29 1.98 10.90
CA LEU A 91 -24.81 3.34 10.64
C LEU A 91 -24.71 4.23 11.88
N ASP A 92 -24.96 3.69 13.08
CA ASP A 92 -24.87 4.44 14.33
C ASP A 92 -23.43 4.83 14.67
N ARG A 93 -22.48 3.92 14.47
CA ARG A 93 -21.05 4.22 14.68
C ARG A 93 -20.56 5.26 13.68
N LEU A 94 -20.91 5.12 12.40
CA LEU A 94 -20.56 6.12 11.38
C LEU A 94 -21.20 7.49 11.70
N LYS A 95 -22.49 7.55 12.05
CA LYS A 95 -23.15 8.79 12.49
C LYS A 95 -22.45 9.40 13.70
N LYS A 96 -22.13 8.60 14.71
CA LYS A 96 -21.43 9.06 15.91
C LYS A 96 -20.10 9.72 15.57
N GLN A 97 -19.31 9.12 14.67
CA GLN A 97 -18.03 9.71 14.24
C GLN A 97 -18.21 10.94 13.37
N TYR A 98 -19.21 10.93 12.46
CA TYR A 98 -19.56 12.09 11.64
C TYR A 98 -19.84 13.34 12.48
N LEU A 99 -20.64 13.18 13.53
CA LEU A 99 -21.01 14.26 14.46
C LEU A 99 -19.87 14.64 15.40
N LYS A 100 -19.08 13.67 15.86
CA LYS A 100 -18.01 13.91 16.84
C LYS A 100 -16.81 14.61 16.22
N THR A 101 -16.44 14.29 14.99
CA THR A 101 -15.21 14.81 14.40
C THR A 101 -15.43 15.20 12.94
N PRO A 102 -15.75 16.48 12.66
CA PRO A 102 -16.11 16.95 11.32
C PRO A 102 -15.06 16.73 10.22
N SER A 103 -13.78 16.55 10.57
CA SER A 103 -12.69 16.37 9.62
C SER A 103 -12.43 14.92 9.20
N TYR A 104 -13.07 13.93 9.84
CA TYR A 104 -12.79 12.52 9.53
C TYR A 104 -13.36 12.12 8.16
N LYS A 105 -12.58 11.38 7.38
CA LYS A 105 -13.15 10.49 6.35
C LYS A 105 -13.59 9.21 7.03
N LEU A 106 -14.78 8.74 6.69
CA LEU A 106 -15.41 7.59 7.32
C LEU A 106 -15.51 6.45 6.32
N PHE A 107 -15.04 5.28 6.70
CA PHE A 107 -15.03 4.11 5.85
C PHE A 107 -15.78 2.98 6.51
N PHE A 108 -16.57 2.27 5.71
CA PHE A 108 -17.03 0.94 6.07
C PHE A 108 -16.14 -0.10 5.40
N ALA A 109 -15.30 -0.79 6.16
CA ALA A 109 -14.36 -1.78 5.65
C ALA A 109 -14.96 -3.19 5.74
N THR A 110 -15.12 -3.86 4.60
CA THR A 110 -15.76 -5.18 4.56
C THR A 110 -15.33 -6.02 3.36
N GLY A 111 -15.44 -7.34 3.45
CA GLY A 111 -15.28 -8.25 2.32
C GLY A 111 -16.55 -8.50 1.51
N SER A 112 -17.71 -8.07 2.01
CA SER A 112 -19.01 -8.24 1.32
C SER A 112 -19.43 -6.96 0.60
N PRO A 113 -20.16 -7.06 -0.53
CA PRO A 113 -20.75 -5.89 -1.18
C PRO A 113 -21.69 -5.11 -0.26
N CYS A 114 -21.75 -3.80 -0.44
CA CYS A 114 -22.66 -2.92 0.28
C CYS A 114 -23.25 -1.86 -0.67
N PRO A 115 -24.22 -2.23 -1.54
CA PRO A 115 -24.70 -1.34 -2.60
C PRO A 115 -25.23 0.01 -2.11
N LEU A 116 -25.83 0.05 -0.91
CA LEU A 116 -26.29 1.30 -0.31
C LEU A 116 -25.16 2.32 -0.13
N ILE A 117 -23.99 1.90 0.37
CA ILE A 117 -22.85 2.80 0.57
C ILE A 117 -22.06 2.96 -0.74
N ASP A 118 -21.84 1.86 -1.46
CA ASP A 118 -21.05 1.87 -2.69
C ASP A 118 -21.68 2.75 -3.77
N GLU A 119 -22.99 2.64 -3.96
CA GLU A 119 -23.70 3.28 -5.05
C GLU A 119 -24.69 4.34 -4.55
N GLY A 120 -25.55 3.98 -3.60
CA GLY A 120 -26.56 4.89 -3.06
C GLY A 120 -25.95 6.18 -2.50
N PHE A 121 -25.00 6.05 -1.57
CA PHE A 121 -24.32 7.20 -0.95
C PHE A 121 -23.39 7.90 -1.92
N ARG A 122 -22.69 7.17 -2.80
CA ARG A 122 -21.79 7.80 -3.80
C ARG A 122 -22.55 8.74 -4.73
N ARG A 123 -23.76 8.36 -5.16
CA ARG A 123 -24.60 9.18 -6.04
C ARG A 123 -25.04 10.50 -5.38
N SER A 124 -25.27 10.51 -4.07
CA SER A 124 -25.59 11.75 -3.34
C SER A 124 -24.35 12.54 -2.94
N ALA A 125 -23.21 11.87 -2.70
CA ALA A 125 -21.95 12.50 -2.35
C ALA A 125 -21.44 13.46 -3.43
N SER A 126 -21.72 13.16 -4.70
CA SER A 126 -21.37 14.04 -5.84
C SER A 126 -22.30 15.24 -6.03
N SER A 127 -23.37 15.37 -5.25
CA SER A 127 -24.39 16.41 -5.45
C SER A 127 -24.12 17.65 -4.60
N GLU A 128 -24.44 18.83 -5.15
CA GLU A 128 -24.37 20.10 -4.42
C GLU A 128 -25.73 20.53 -3.87
N THR A 129 -26.81 20.03 -4.47
CA THR A 129 -28.18 20.33 -4.05
C THR A 129 -28.99 19.09 -3.67
N VAL A 130 -30.04 19.30 -2.87
CA VAL A 130 -30.99 18.23 -2.50
C VAL A 130 -31.68 17.65 -3.72
N PHE A 131 -32.03 18.49 -4.70
CA PHE A 131 -32.69 18.05 -5.92
C PHE A 131 -31.81 17.12 -6.76
N GLU A 132 -30.53 17.48 -6.94
CA GLU A 132 -29.55 16.64 -7.63
C GLU A 132 -29.36 15.29 -6.92
N ALA A 133 -29.17 15.33 -5.59
CA ALA A 133 -28.98 14.12 -4.79
C ALA A 133 -30.18 13.17 -4.95
N ARG A 134 -31.40 13.69 -4.78
CA ARG A 134 -32.64 12.91 -4.94
C ARG A 134 -32.79 12.32 -6.34
N THR A 135 -32.48 13.11 -7.37
CA THR A 135 -32.52 12.65 -8.75
C THR A 135 -31.52 11.52 -8.99
N GLY A 136 -30.29 11.66 -8.49
CA GLY A 136 -29.24 10.65 -8.59
C GLY A 136 -29.62 9.34 -7.89
N ILE A 137 -30.11 9.44 -6.65
CA ILE A 137 -30.58 8.29 -5.85
C ILE A 137 -31.74 7.57 -6.55
N LYS A 138 -32.73 8.31 -7.05
CA LYS A 138 -33.89 7.75 -7.75
C LYS A 138 -33.50 7.02 -9.02
N LYS A 139 -32.61 7.61 -9.84
CA LYS A 139 -32.07 6.94 -11.04
C LYS A 139 -31.32 5.65 -10.71
N GLY A 140 -30.69 5.56 -9.54
CA GLY A 140 -30.03 4.34 -9.06
C GLY A 140 -30.97 3.33 -8.41
N GLY A 141 -32.25 3.66 -8.19
CA GLY A 141 -33.19 2.76 -7.52
C GLY A 141 -33.01 2.65 -6.00
N TYR A 142 -32.35 3.61 -5.35
CA TYR A 142 -32.04 3.59 -3.91
C TYR A 142 -32.93 4.53 -3.06
N GLU A 143 -34.05 5.02 -3.62
CA GLU A 143 -34.91 6.02 -2.96
C GLU A 143 -35.47 5.50 -1.62
N ILE A 144 -35.91 4.24 -1.59
CA ILE A 144 -36.46 3.60 -0.39
C ILE A 144 -35.38 3.43 0.69
N GLU A 145 -34.20 2.92 0.33
CA GLU A 145 -33.09 2.73 1.26
C GLU A 145 -32.55 4.07 1.77
N TRP A 146 -32.51 5.10 0.93
CA TRP A 146 -32.15 6.46 1.32
C TRP A 146 -33.10 6.99 2.39
N ASP A 147 -34.41 6.93 2.15
CA ASP A 147 -35.39 7.46 3.09
C ASP A 147 -35.38 6.70 4.41
N LYS A 148 -35.28 5.37 4.37
CA LYS A 148 -35.10 4.56 5.58
C LYS A 148 -33.85 4.94 6.36
N THR A 149 -32.74 5.19 5.66
CA THR A 149 -31.47 5.56 6.29
C THR A 149 -31.55 6.95 6.91
N LYS A 150 -32.08 7.91 6.17
CA LYS A 150 -32.29 9.29 6.60
C LYS A 150 -33.18 9.35 7.84
N GLU A 151 -34.33 8.66 7.83
CA GLU A 151 -35.25 8.55 8.95
C GLU A 151 -34.57 7.89 10.16
N TYR A 152 -33.90 6.76 9.96
CA TYR A 152 -33.20 6.04 11.03
C TYR A 152 -32.11 6.89 11.69
N LEU A 153 -31.32 7.60 10.87
CA LEU A 153 -30.28 8.49 11.37
C LEU A 153 -30.85 9.81 11.91
N GLY A 154 -32.14 10.10 11.73
CA GLY A 154 -32.74 11.37 12.13
C GLY A 154 -32.11 12.58 11.45
N PHE A 155 -31.69 12.43 10.20
CA PHE A 155 -31.08 13.50 9.40
C PHE A 155 -32.09 14.16 8.49
N THR A 156 -31.89 15.46 8.24
CA THR A 156 -32.46 16.16 7.09
C THR A 156 -31.77 15.72 5.80
N ASP A 157 -32.33 16.03 4.63
CA ASP A 157 -31.67 15.72 3.36
C ASP A 157 -30.31 16.41 3.22
N LYS A 158 -30.18 17.64 3.73
CA LYS A 158 -28.91 18.38 3.71
C LYS A 158 -27.85 17.71 4.57
N GLU A 159 -28.21 17.27 5.78
CA GLU A 159 -27.31 16.53 6.65
C GLU A 159 -26.93 15.18 6.07
N MET A 160 -27.88 14.48 5.44
CA MET A 160 -27.64 13.20 4.79
C MET A 160 -26.66 13.35 3.63
N ILE A 161 -26.77 14.41 2.81
CA ILE A 161 -25.78 14.72 1.77
C ILE A 161 -24.40 14.94 2.38
N GLY A 162 -24.28 15.80 3.41
CA GLY A 162 -23.02 16.02 4.11
C GLY A 162 -22.42 14.75 4.72
N PHE A 163 -23.26 13.88 5.26
CA PHE A 163 -22.88 12.56 5.75
C PHE A 163 -22.32 11.68 4.62
N THR A 164 -23.06 11.54 3.52
CA THR A 164 -22.62 10.70 2.38
C THR A 164 -21.37 11.21 1.68
N LYS A 165 -21.11 12.53 1.67
CA LYS A 165 -19.84 13.11 1.19
C LYS A 165 -18.61 12.60 1.96
N ARG A 166 -18.81 12.04 3.16
CA ARG A 166 -17.73 11.60 4.05
C ARG A 166 -17.71 10.09 4.29
N VAL A 167 -18.75 9.36 3.89
CA VAL A 167 -18.84 7.91 4.08
C VAL A 167 -18.53 7.20 2.77
N GLU A 168 -17.50 6.35 2.79
CA GLU A 168 -17.06 5.56 1.64
C GLU A 168 -17.05 4.06 1.98
N LEU A 169 -17.24 3.23 0.95
CA LEU A 169 -17.05 1.78 1.08
C LEU A 169 -15.58 1.43 0.84
N HIS A 170 -14.97 0.70 1.78
CA HIS A 170 -13.65 0.11 1.61
C HIS A 170 -13.79 -1.41 1.47
N GLN A 171 -14.18 -1.86 0.28
CA GLN A 171 -14.38 -3.29 0.04
C GLN A 171 -13.04 -4.00 -0.21
N VAL A 172 -12.71 -4.96 0.65
CA VAL A 172 -11.40 -5.65 0.61
C VAL A 172 -11.53 -7.14 0.83
N ASN A 173 -10.84 -7.91 -0.01
CA ASN A 173 -10.75 -9.35 0.11
C ASN A 173 -9.66 -9.72 1.12
N LEU A 174 -9.98 -10.59 2.08
CA LEU A 174 -9.03 -11.06 3.10
C LEU A 174 -7.77 -11.70 2.49
N LYS A 175 -7.91 -12.44 1.38
CA LYS A 175 -6.78 -13.01 0.65
C LYS A 175 -5.85 -11.91 0.14
N ASN A 176 -6.40 -10.86 -0.47
CA ASN A 176 -5.63 -9.74 -1.00
C ASN A 176 -4.93 -8.94 0.11
N LEU A 177 -5.55 -8.79 1.29
CA LEU A 177 -4.89 -8.16 2.45
C LEU A 177 -3.64 -8.95 2.87
N LYS A 178 -3.74 -10.28 2.96
CA LYS A 178 -2.61 -11.14 3.37
C LYS A 178 -1.51 -11.16 2.31
N GLU A 179 -1.90 -11.39 1.04
CA GLU A 179 -0.97 -11.54 -0.07
C GLU A 179 -0.34 -10.22 -0.52
N GLY A 180 -0.97 -9.08 -0.24
CA GLY A 180 -0.47 -7.76 -0.61
C GLY A 180 0.69 -7.23 0.23
N ILE A 181 0.90 -7.78 1.44
CA ILE A 181 1.93 -7.29 2.38
C ILE A 181 3.34 -7.65 1.91
N ILE A 182 3.58 -8.90 1.48
CA ILE A 182 4.92 -9.37 1.12
C ILE A 182 5.47 -8.62 -0.10
N PRO A 183 4.77 -8.55 -1.26
CA PRO A 183 5.29 -7.88 -2.45
C PRO A 183 5.59 -6.39 -2.20
N ARG A 184 4.83 -5.75 -1.31
CA ARG A 184 5.02 -4.35 -0.95
C ARG A 184 6.35 -4.09 -0.22
N LEU A 185 6.83 -5.06 0.54
CA LEU A 185 7.94 -4.89 1.47
C LEU A 185 9.15 -5.78 1.15
N MET A 186 9.08 -6.61 0.10
CA MET A 186 10.09 -7.64 -0.17
C MET A 186 11.52 -7.10 -0.35
N ASP A 187 11.65 -5.93 -0.95
CA ASP A 187 12.93 -5.26 -1.18
C ASP A 187 13.33 -4.28 -0.07
N LYS A 188 12.48 -4.13 0.94
CA LYS A 188 12.61 -3.11 1.99
C LYS A 188 13.01 -3.70 3.34
N ILE A 189 12.77 -4.99 3.56
CA ILE A 189 13.09 -5.66 4.82
C ILE A 189 13.72 -7.04 4.58
N THR A 190 14.35 -7.57 5.62
CA THR A 190 14.84 -8.96 5.66
C THR A 190 13.71 -9.92 6.05
N GLN A 191 13.87 -11.22 5.75
CA GLN A 191 12.97 -12.30 6.19
C GLN A 191 11.47 -12.01 6.01
N VAL A 192 11.05 -11.82 4.75
CA VAL A 192 9.72 -11.28 4.40
C VAL A 192 8.55 -12.24 4.64
N ASP A 193 8.80 -13.54 4.76
CA ASP A 193 7.74 -14.57 4.83
C ASP A 193 6.96 -14.53 6.15
N SER A 194 7.62 -14.18 7.26
CA SER A 194 6.98 -14.09 8.58
C SER A 194 6.32 -12.73 8.85
N LEU A 195 6.60 -11.73 8.00
CA LEU A 195 6.17 -10.35 8.19
C LEU A 195 4.64 -10.19 8.35
N PRO A 196 3.78 -10.80 7.50
CA PRO A 196 2.34 -10.59 7.62
C PRO A 196 1.81 -11.01 8.99
N VAL A 197 2.29 -12.14 9.53
CA VAL A 197 1.90 -12.65 10.84
C VAL A 197 2.39 -11.72 11.96
N LEU A 198 3.63 -11.22 11.87
CA LEU A 198 4.17 -10.29 12.86
C LEU A 198 3.42 -8.96 12.90
N LEU A 199 3.06 -8.39 11.74
CA LEU A 199 2.26 -7.17 11.69
C LEU A 199 0.85 -7.38 12.25
N LYS A 200 0.27 -8.54 12.00
CA LYS A 200 -1.01 -8.93 12.58
C LYS A 200 -0.93 -9.08 14.10
N ASN A 201 0.12 -9.70 14.63
CA ASN A 201 0.33 -9.84 16.08
C ASN A 201 0.51 -8.46 16.73
N LEU A 202 1.30 -7.58 16.13
CA LEU A 202 1.46 -6.19 16.59
C LEU A 202 0.12 -5.45 16.63
N ALA A 203 -0.76 -5.67 15.65
CA ALA A 203 -2.10 -5.10 15.64
C ALA A 203 -2.93 -5.57 16.85
N GLU A 204 -2.94 -6.88 17.12
CA GLU A 204 -3.67 -7.47 18.26
C GLU A 204 -3.11 -6.97 19.61
N GLU A 205 -1.79 -6.91 19.77
CA GLU A 205 -1.14 -6.39 20.97
C GLU A 205 -1.48 -4.91 21.22
N ALA A 206 -1.35 -4.07 20.18
CA ALA A 206 -1.64 -2.65 20.29
C ALA A 206 -3.12 -2.39 20.56
N ALA A 207 -4.01 -3.23 20.04
CA ALA A 207 -5.44 -3.18 20.32
C ALA A 207 -5.74 -3.44 21.80
N GLY A 208 -5.07 -4.45 22.40
CA GLY A 208 -5.16 -4.72 23.83
C GLY A 208 -4.67 -3.56 24.71
N ARG A 209 -3.68 -2.80 24.23
CA ARG A 209 -3.14 -1.61 24.92
C ARG A 209 -3.86 -0.30 24.59
N GLY A 210 -4.76 -0.29 23.60
CA GLY A 210 -5.38 0.95 23.09
C GLY A 210 -4.37 1.93 22.48
N GLU A 211 -3.27 1.41 21.94
CA GLU A 211 -2.07 2.16 21.58
C GLU A 211 -2.07 2.64 20.12
N ARG A 212 -1.54 3.85 19.87
CA ARG A 212 -1.23 4.32 18.51
C ARG A 212 0.15 3.80 18.09
N ILE A 213 0.20 3.18 16.92
CA ILE A 213 1.37 2.57 16.30
C ILE A 213 1.92 3.54 15.24
N THR A 214 3.15 4.00 15.42
CA THR A 214 3.91 4.84 14.47
C THR A 214 4.95 3.99 13.73
N GLN A 215 5.51 4.49 12.63
CA GLN A 215 6.58 3.79 11.90
C GLN A 215 7.71 3.33 12.83
N GLY A 216 8.23 4.21 13.69
CA GLY A 216 9.28 3.86 14.66
C GLY A 216 8.94 2.65 15.52
N LYS A 217 7.71 2.59 16.07
CA LYS A 217 7.26 1.43 16.86
C LYS A 217 7.17 0.15 16.04
N ILE A 218 6.77 0.25 14.77
CA ILE A 218 6.73 -0.92 13.87
C ILE A 218 8.16 -1.42 13.64
N ILE A 219 9.08 -0.53 13.29
CA ILE A 219 10.50 -0.89 13.05
C ILE A 219 11.12 -1.51 14.31
N ASP A 220 10.86 -0.94 15.49
CA ASP A 220 11.37 -1.48 16.75
C ASP A 220 10.79 -2.87 17.06
N TYR A 221 9.50 -3.08 16.80
CA TYR A 221 8.87 -4.39 16.95
C TYR A 221 9.46 -5.43 16.00
N LEU A 222 9.66 -5.06 14.73
CA LEU A 222 10.27 -5.94 13.73
C LEU A 222 11.70 -6.30 14.11
N LYS A 223 12.51 -5.33 14.56
CA LYS A 223 13.88 -5.55 15.03
C LYS A 223 13.95 -6.54 16.19
N LYS A 224 13.04 -6.41 17.16
CA LYS A 224 12.93 -7.36 18.30
C LYS A 224 12.61 -8.79 17.84
N ASN A 225 11.98 -8.93 16.68
CA ASN A 225 11.66 -10.22 16.06
C ASN A 225 12.65 -10.62 14.95
N GLY A 226 13.85 -10.03 14.91
CA GLY A 226 14.90 -10.39 13.98
C GLY A 226 14.73 -9.88 12.54
N ILE A 227 13.72 -9.05 12.29
CA ILE A 227 13.47 -8.41 10.99
C ILE A 227 14.05 -7.00 11.00
N THR A 228 14.91 -6.70 10.03
CA THR A 228 15.54 -5.40 9.87
C THR A 228 15.17 -4.78 8.53
N PRO A 229 15.03 -3.45 8.45
CA PRO A 229 15.03 -2.76 7.17
C PRO A 229 16.29 -3.13 6.40
N ARG A 230 16.15 -3.45 5.11
CA ARG A 230 17.32 -3.52 4.22
C ARG A 230 17.88 -2.11 4.13
N SER A 231 19.19 -1.98 4.34
CA SER A 231 19.85 -0.73 4.00
C SER A 231 19.61 -0.48 2.50
N PRO A 232 19.29 0.75 2.06
CA PRO A 232 19.44 1.07 0.65
C PRO A 232 20.85 0.67 0.22
N LEU A 233 20.98 -0.01 -0.92
CA LEU A 233 22.28 -0.38 -1.49
C LEU A 233 23.16 0.87 -1.49
N GLY A 234 24.33 0.78 -0.89
CA GLY A 234 25.28 1.88 -0.93
C GLY A 234 25.64 2.17 -2.39
N THR A 235 25.91 3.43 -2.71
CA THR A 235 26.39 3.81 -4.06
C THR A 235 27.56 2.92 -4.50
N ASP A 236 28.43 2.54 -3.56
CA ASP A 236 29.57 1.64 -3.81
C ASP A 236 29.15 0.21 -4.19
N GLU A 237 28.07 -0.31 -3.60
CA GLU A 237 27.51 -1.62 -3.97
C GLU A 237 26.89 -1.58 -5.37
N ILE A 238 26.16 -0.51 -5.69
CA ILE A 238 25.60 -0.31 -7.04
C ILE A 238 26.71 -0.22 -8.08
N ILE A 239 27.77 0.55 -7.81
CA ILE A 239 28.93 0.66 -8.70
C ILE A 239 29.64 -0.70 -8.84
N ARG A 240 29.76 -1.47 -7.74
CA ARG A 240 30.32 -2.81 -7.78
C ARG A 240 29.49 -3.73 -8.67
N ASP A 241 28.18 -3.73 -8.54
CA ASP A 241 27.28 -4.57 -9.34
C ASP A 241 27.30 -4.17 -10.82
N PHE A 242 27.38 -2.87 -11.13
CA PHE A 242 27.57 -2.39 -12.49
C PHE A 242 28.88 -2.91 -13.10
N LYS A 243 29.98 -2.91 -12.33
CA LYS A 243 31.26 -3.48 -12.79
C LYS A 243 31.15 -4.99 -13.05
N ILE A 244 30.48 -5.74 -12.17
CA ILE A 244 30.24 -7.18 -12.33
C ILE A 244 29.41 -7.46 -13.58
N ALA A 245 28.28 -6.77 -13.74
CA ALA A 245 27.41 -6.93 -14.91
C ALA A 245 28.11 -6.52 -16.22
N SER A 246 29.05 -5.57 -16.16
CA SER A 246 29.85 -5.14 -17.30
C SER A 246 30.98 -6.10 -17.68
N ALA A 247 31.25 -7.15 -16.89
CA ALA A 247 32.42 -8.02 -17.06
C ALA A 247 32.52 -8.62 -18.48
N THR A 248 31.40 -9.02 -19.08
CA THR A 248 31.37 -9.57 -20.44
C THR A 248 31.88 -8.57 -21.48
N LEU A 249 31.50 -7.29 -21.35
CA LEU A 249 31.98 -6.23 -22.23
C LEU A 249 33.43 -5.85 -21.87
N SER A 250 33.76 -5.71 -20.59
CA SER A 250 35.08 -5.29 -20.09
C SER A 250 36.21 -6.29 -20.36
N ASN A 251 35.89 -7.57 -20.58
CA ASN A 251 36.84 -8.65 -20.84
C ASN A 251 37.08 -8.94 -22.33
N ILE A 252 36.50 -8.15 -23.24
CA ILE A 252 36.77 -8.29 -24.67
C ILE A 252 38.26 -8.05 -24.97
N LYS A 253 38.85 -8.92 -25.80
CA LYS A 253 40.22 -8.73 -26.27
C LYS A 253 40.29 -7.48 -27.17
N SER A 254 40.99 -6.45 -26.70
CA SER A 254 41.20 -5.19 -27.42
C SER A 254 42.66 -4.95 -27.81
N THR A 255 43.54 -5.94 -27.66
CA THR A 255 44.99 -5.82 -27.89
C THR A 255 45.53 -6.78 -28.94
N ILE A 256 46.52 -6.33 -29.68
CA ILE A 256 47.33 -7.11 -30.61
C ILE A 256 48.50 -7.73 -29.83
N GLY A 257 48.71 -9.04 -29.98
CA GLY A 257 49.79 -9.75 -29.29
C GLY A 257 49.72 -9.67 -27.76
N ARG A 258 48.52 -9.44 -27.19
CA ARG A 258 48.25 -9.20 -25.76
C ARG A 258 48.86 -7.92 -25.18
N LYS A 259 49.58 -7.12 -25.97
CA LYS A 259 50.37 -5.97 -25.48
C LYS A 259 49.97 -4.64 -26.09
N HIS A 260 49.61 -4.61 -27.37
CA HIS A 260 49.44 -3.36 -28.10
C HIS A 260 47.96 -3.03 -28.27
N HIS A 261 47.47 -2.00 -27.59
CA HIS A 261 46.15 -1.43 -27.81
C HIS A 261 46.25 -0.32 -28.85
N ILE A 262 45.30 -0.25 -29.80
CA ILE A 262 45.21 0.84 -30.78
C ILE A 262 44.10 1.78 -30.30
N PRO A 263 44.44 3.01 -29.84
CA PRO A 263 43.45 4.01 -29.49
C PRO A 263 42.59 4.37 -30.71
N ARG A 264 41.31 4.65 -30.48
CA ARG A 264 40.36 5.03 -31.53
C ARG A 264 39.76 6.38 -31.23
N ASP A 265 39.85 7.32 -32.18
CA ASP A 265 39.24 8.65 -32.07
C ASP A 265 37.72 8.60 -31.78
N LYS A 266 37.07 7.53 -32.24
CA LYS A 266 35.64 7.31 -32.07
C LYS A 266 35.30 7.13 -30.59
N THR A 267 36.15 6.45 -29.82
CA THR A 267 35.98 6.31 -28.37
C THR A 267 36.08 7.66 -27.68
N ARG A 268 37.10 8.48 -28.01
CA ARG A 268 37.26 9.83 -27.45
C ARG A 268 36.03 10.70 -27.72
N ARG A 269 35.54 10.71 -28.96
CA ARG A 269 34.34 11.48 -29.35
C ARG A 269 33.09 11.03 -28.59
N LEU A 270 32.95 9.73 -28.32
CA LEU A 270 31.82 9.22 -27.53
C LEU A 270 31.91 9.63 -26.07
N ILE A 271 33.11 9.68 -25.48
CA ILE A 271 33.32 10.18 -24.12
C ILE A 271 32.94 11.66 -24.04
N GLU A 272 33.46 12.49 -24.95
CA GLU A 272 33.11 13.92 -25.02
C GLU A 272 31.61 14.12 -25.19
N TRP A 273 30.98 13.30 -26.03
CA TRP A 273 29.54 13.33 -26.23
C TRP A 273 28.77 12.99 -24.94
N VAL A 274 29.17 11.95 -24.20
CA VAL A 274 28.56 11.58 -22.91
C VAL A 274 28.70 12.71 -21.88
N GLU A 275 29.83 13.42 -21.87
CA GLU A 275 30.11 14.49 -20.91
C GLU A 275 29.41 15.82 -21.22
N THR A 276 29.07 16.08 -22.49
CA THR A 276 28.56 17.38 -22.95
C THR A 276 27.08 17.39 -23.35
N THR A 277 26.45 16.22 -23.48
CA THR A 277 25.06 16.12 -23.97
C THR A 277 24.03 16.24 -22.85
N SER A 278 23.01 17.07 -23.04
CA SER A 278 21.87 17.21 -22.13
C SER A 278 20.90 16.02 -22.22
N ASP A 279 20.10 15.82 -21.17
CA ASP A 279 19.23 14.66 -20.98
C ASP A 279 18.26 14.35 -22.13
N GLU A 280 17.92 15.33 -22.96
CA GLU A 280 16.96 15.22 -24.06
C GLU A 280 17.51 14.52 -25.33
N LYS A 281 18.81 14.20 -25.41
CA LYS A 281 19.46 13.55 -26.58
C LYS A 281 20.27 12.28 -26.23
N LYS A 282 19.75 11.40 -25.36
CA LYS A 282 20.51 10.29 -24.75
C LYS A 282 20.61 8.96 -25.52
N ALA A 283 20.35 8.93 -26.83
CA ALA A 283 20.50 7.70 -27.62
C ALA A 283 21.44 7.89 -28.80
N ALA A 284 22.52 7.10 -28.84
CA ALA A 284 23.42 7.02 -29.97
C ALA A 284 23.50 5.57 -30.47
N CYS A 285 23.50 5.39 -31.79
CA CYS A 285 23.67 4.09 -32.43
C CYS A 285 25.03 4.05 -33.15
N LEU A 286 25.87 3.07 -32.80
CA LEU A 286 27.15 2.85 -33.45
C LEU A 286 26.97 1.90 -34.65
N ILE A 287 26.92 2.45 -35.86
CA ILE A 287 26.68 1.70 -37.10
C ILE A 287 27.99 1.38 -37.82
N GLY A 288 28.04 0.21 -38.47
CA GLY A 288 29.05 -0.12 -39.48
C GLY A 288 29.20 -1.63 -39.71
N ALA A 289 30.03 -2.00 -40.68
CA ALA A 289 30.20 -3.40 -41.10
C ALA A 289 30.75 -4.32 -39.99
N MET A 290 30.67 -5.63 -40.21
CA MET A 290 31.30 -6.62 -39.33
C MET A 290 32.83 -6.45 -39.36
N GLY A 291 33.51 -6.67 -38.23
CA GLY A 291 34.98 -6.62 -38.15
C GLY A 291 35.61 -5.24 -37.99
N ILE A 292 34.85 -4.14 -38.08
CA ILE A 292 35.42 -2.77 -37.96
C ILE A 292 35.75 -2.35 -36.51
N GLY A 293 35.50 -3.21 -35.53
CA GLY A 293 35.85 -2.97 -34.12
C GLY A 293 34.79 -2.24 -33.29
N LYS A 294 33.50 -2.28 -33.65
CA LYS A 294 32.39 -1.70 -32.85
C LYS A 294 32.42 -2.16 -31.39
N THR A 295 32.57 -3.46 -31.17
CA THR A 295 32.64 -4.08 -29.85
C THR A 295 33.86 -3.61 -29.05
N VAL A 296 34.96 -3.32 -29.74
CA VAL A 296 36.17 -2.78 -29.10
C VAL A 296 35.96 -1.32 -28.70
N ILE A 297 35.32 -0.51 -29.56
CA ILE A 297 34.94 0.87 -29.23
C ILE A 297 34.05 0.92 -27.98
N THR A 298 33.03 0.05 -27.89
CA THR A 298 32.14 -0.01 -26.71
C THR A 298 32.85 -0.52 -25.46
N HIS A 299 33.78 -1.47 -25.60
CA HIS A 299 34.65 -1.91 -24.51
C HIS A 299 35.51 -0.75 -23.99
N ASP A 300 36.17 -0.03 -24.90
CA ASP A 300 37.08 1.07 -24.54
C ASP A 300 36.30 2.22 -23.89
N LEU A 301 35.11 2.54 -24.42
CA LEU A 301 34.19 3.52 -23.83
C LEU A 301 33.80 3.13 -22.39
N CYS A 302 33.39 1.87 -22.18
CA CYS A 302 33.01 1.38 -20.85
C CYS A 302 34.17 1.50 -19.85
N LYS A 303 35.40 1.15 -20.26
CA LYS A 303 36.58 1.26 -19.39
C LYS A 303 36.93 2.70 -19.06
N GLU A 304 36.87 3.60 -20.04
CA GLU A 304 37.17 5.02 -19.82
C GLU A 304 36.14 5.68 -18.90
N LEU A 305 34.85 5.39 -19.07
CA LEU A 305 33.82 5.88 -18.15
C LEU A 305 34.02 5.35 -16.72
N GLN A 306 34.38 4.07 -16.57
CA GLN A 306 34.74 3.50 -15.26
C GLN A 306 35.98 4.18 -14.64
N ASN A 307 37.02 4.45 -15.44
CA ASN A 307 38.23 5.13 -14.98
C ASN A 307 37.94 6.57 -14.54
N LYS A 308 37.02 7.26 -15.21
CA LYS A 308 36.53 8.59 -14.85
C LYS A 308 35.55 8.60 -13.68
N SER A 309 35.28 7.45 -13.06
CA SER A 309 34.28 7.30 -11.99
C SER A 309 32.86 7.71 -12.41
N ILE A 310 32.55 7.63 -13.70
CA ILE A 310 31.20 7.82 -14.23
C ILE A 310 30.46 6.48 -14.13
N PRO A 311 29.30 6.40 -13.44
CA PRO A 311 28.52 5.18 -13.36
C PRO A 311 28.12 4.68 -14.75
N VAL A 312 28.55 3.47 -15.11
CA VAL A 312 28.28 2.87 -16.42
C VAL A 312 27.95 1.39 -16.28
N LEU A 313 26.90 0.97 -16.99
CA LEU A 313 26.49 -0.43 -17.12
C LEU A 313 26.67 -0.86 -18.59
N GLY A 314 27.67 -1.70 -18.83
CA GLY A 314 27.99 -2.22 -20.16
C GLY A 314 27.36 -3.59 -20.42
N ILE A 315 26.27 -3.65 -21.19
CA ILE A 315 25.61 -4.93 -21.50
C ILE A 315 26.02 -5.39 -22.91
N LYS A 316 26.57 -6.61 -23.03
CA LYS A 316 26.77 -7.29 -24.32
C LYS A 316 25.71 -8.37 -24.47
N THR A 317 24.80 -8.19 -25.42
CA THR A 317 23.70 -9.14 -25.72
C THR A 317 23.99 -10.03 -26.92
N ASP A 318 24.88 -9.62 -27.82
CA ASP A 318 25.23 -10.40 -29.00
C ASP A 318 26.19 -11.52 -28.58
N HIS A 319 25.83 -12.78 -28.82
CA HIS A 319 26.68 -13.95 -28.53
C HIS A 319 27.84 -14.06 -29.52
#